data_AF-A0A822AY48-F1
#
_entry.id   AF-A0A822AY48-F1
#
_cell.length_a   1.000
_cell.length_b   1.000
_cell.length_c   1.000
_cell.angle_alpha   90.00
_cell.angle_beta   90.00
_cell.angle_gamma   90.00
#
_symmetry.space_group_name_H-M   'P 1'
#
loop_
_entity.id
_entity.type
_entity.pdbx_description
1 polymer ?
#
loop_
_entity_poly.entity_id
_entity_poly.type
_entity_poly.pdbx_seq_one_letter_code
_entity_poly.pdbx_strand_id
1 'polypeptide(L)'
;LVLIRCPNTECHSSLSSTEIRAVLTDSQFQLYKKRLFEHEVTNDPRLLFCPQVNCDHVLILPEEQISFTEQAITCTQCQTTFCLKCRCQWHPNQPCSDLM
;
A
#
# COMPACT_ATOMS: atom_id res chain seq x y z
N LEU A 1 5.13 -7.44 -10.23
CA LEU A 1 6.52 -6.92 -10.12
C LEU A 1 6.70 -5.76 -11.08
N VAL A 2 7.04 -4.57 -10.57
CA VAL A 2 7.36 -3.41 -11.40
C VAL A 2 8.74 -3.61 -12.01
N LEU A 3 8.82 -3.64 -13.33
CA LEU A 3 10.08 -3.76 -14.06
C LEU A 3 10.54 -2.39 -14.52
N ILE A 4 11.77 -2.00 -14.17
CA ILE A 4 12.42 -0.82 -14.74
C ILE A 4 12.98 -1.24 -16.09
N ARG A 5 12.32 -0.82 -17.16
CA ARG A 5 12.75 -1.11 -18.53
C ARG A 5 13.87 -0.17 -18.98
N CYS A 6 14.68 -0.65 -19.92
CA CYS A 6 15.62 0.20 -20.63
C CYS A 6 14.85 1.37 -21.28
N PRO A 7 15.35 2.63 -21.17
CA PRO A 7 14.68 3.78 -21.77
C PRO A 7 14.78 3.81 -23.31
N ASN A 8 15.65 3.00 -23.91
CA ASN A 8 15.71 2.84 -25.36
C ASN A 8 14.52 1.99 -25.84
N THR A 9 13.70 2.53 -26.74
CA THR A 9 12.45 1.91 -27.21
C THR A 9 12.65 0.59 -27.95
N GLU A 10 13.80 0.41 -28.61
CA GLU A 10 14.14 -0.83 -29.31
C GLU A 10 14.68 -1.91 -28.34
N CYS A 11 15.03 -1.52 -27.12
CA CYS A 11 15.61 -2.40 -26.12
C CYS A 11 14.55 -2.87 -25.13
N HIS A 12 14.30 -4.18 -25.11
CA HIS A 12 13.28 -4.78 -24.26
C HIS A 12 13.82 -5.31 -22.93
N SER A 13 15.09 -4.99 -22.61
CA SER A 13 15.71 -5.43 -21.37
C SER A 13 15.13 -4.67 -20.17
N SER A 14 15.22 -5.30 -19.00
CA SER A 14 14.84 -4.71 -17.72
C SER A 14 15.98 -4.87 -16.73
N LEU A 15 16.14 -3.90 -15.84
CA LEU A 15 17.13 -3.96 -14.78
C LEU A 15 16.74 -5.02 -13.74
N SER A 16 17.71 -5.84 -13.36
CA SER A 16 17.62 -6.74 -12.21
C SER A 16 17.78 -5.98 -10.88
N SER A 17 17.35 -6.59 -9.78
CA SER A 17 17.53 -6.04 -8.44
C SER A 17 19.01 -5.82 -8.08
N THR A 18 19.90 -6.68 -8.59
CA THR A 18 21.36 -6.58 -8.39
C THR A 18 21.94 -5.36 -9.11
N GLU A 19 21.55 -5.13 -10.37
CA GLU A 19 21.99 -3.95 -11.14
C GLU A 19 21.48 -2.66 -10.49
N ILE A 20 20.22 -2.65 -10.03
CA ILE A 20 19.65 -1.51 -9.31
C ILE A 20 20.42 -1.24 -8.01
N ARG A 21 20.74 -2.28 -7.22
CA ARG A 21 21.52 -2.12 -5.97
C ARG A 21 22.94 -1.61 -6.22
N ALA A 22 23.55 -1.99 -7.34
CA ALA A 22 24.91 -1.58 -7.69
C ALA A 22 25.00 -0.07 -8.01
N VAL A 23 23.92 0.51 -8.55
CA VAL A 23 23.88 1.93 -8.93
C VAL A 23 23.39 2.84 -7.80
N LEU A 24 22.47 2.34 -6.98
CA LEU A 24 21.86 3.13 -5.91
C LEU A 24 22.70 3.14 -4.62
N THR A 25 22.69 4.28 -3.95
CA THR A 25 23.12 4.38 -2.54
C THR A 25 22.18 3.58 -1.62
N ASP A 26 22.61 3.28 -0.40
CA ASP A 26 21.79 2.50 0.54
C ASP A 26 20.43 3.16 0.82
N SER A 27 20.40 4.48 1.03
CA SER A 27 19.15 5.22 1.28
C SER A 27 18.21 5.18 0.08
N GLN A 28 18.73 5.34 -1.15
CA GLN A 28 17.96 5.24 -2.38
C GLN A 28 17.43 3.81 -2.60
N PHE A 29 18.23 2.79 -2.30
CA PHE A 29 17.82 1.40 -2.45
C PHE A 29 16.73 1.02 -1.44
N GLN A 30 16.80 1.50 -0.19
CA GLN A 30 15.71 1.32 0.76
C GLN A 30 14.44 2.04 0.32
N LEU A 31 14.55 3.26 -0.23
CA LEU A 31 13.41 3.97 -0.80
C LEU A 31 12.80 3.19 -1.97
N TYR A 32 13.63 2.67 -2.89
CA TYR A 32 13.19 1.83 -4.01
C TYR A 32 12.39 0.62 -3.51
N LYS A 33 12.91 -0.11 -2.53
CA LYS A 33 12.19 -1.24 -1.91
C LYS A 33 10.87 -0.82 -1.28
N LYS A 34 10.85 0.31 -0.55
CA LYS A 34 9.62 0.84 0.04
C LYS A 34 8.57 1.13 -1.04
N ARG A 35 8.96 1.76 -2.15
CA ARG A 35 8.06 2.03 -3.28
C ARG A 35 7.54 0.76 -3.96
N LEU A 36 8.39 -0.25 -4.13
CA LEU A 36 7.95 -1.54 -4.66
C LEU A 36 6.89 -2.18 -3.78
N PHE A 37 7.13 -2.21 -2.47
CA PHE A 37 6.18 -2.75 -1.50
C PHE A 37 4.86 -1.97 -1.49
N GLU A 38 4.92 -0.63 -1.48
CA GLU A 38 3.73 0.23 -1.59
C GLU A 38 2.92 -0.06 -2.85
N HIS A 39 3.60 -0.30 -3.97
CA HIS A 39 2.94 -0.66 -5.22
C HIS A 39 2.30 -2.05 -5.17
N GLU A 40 2.95 -3.04 -4.57
CA GLU A 40 2.38 -4.38 -4.40
C GLU A 40 1.12 -4.35 -3.53
N VAL A 41 1.16 -3.62 -2.41
CA VAL A 41 0.01 -3.44 -1.53
C VAL A 41 -1.13 -2.72 -2.24
N THR A 42 -0.85 -1.69 -3.02
CA THR A 42 -1.89 -0.92 -3.72
C THR A 42 -2.57 -1.72 -4.83
N ASN A 43 -1.90 -2.70 -5.43
CA ASN A 43 -2.47 -3.53 -6.49
C ASN A 43 -3.26 -4.74 -5.98
N ASP A 44 -3.08 -5.15 -4.73
CA ASP A 44 -3.83 -6.25 -4.14
C ASP A 44 -5.00 -5.67 -3.32
N PRO A 45 -6.27 -5.84 -3.75
CA PRO A 45 -7.41 -5.32 -3.03
C PRO A 45 -7.60 -5.92 -1.63
N ARG A 46 -6.89 -7.01 -1.31
CA ARG A 46 -6.86 -7.62 0.03
C ARG A 46 -5.90 -6.92 0.97
N LEU A 47 -5.03 -6.06 0.47
CA LEU A 47 -4.02 -5.39 1.28
C LEU A 47 -4.40 -3.92 1.46
N LEU A 48 -4.24 -3.43 2.68
CA LEU A 48 -4.61 -2.06 3.03
C LEU A 48 -3.56 -1.44 3.94
N PHE A 49 -3.08 -0.26 3.59
CA PHE A 49 -2.25 0.53 4.50
C PHE A 49 -3.09 1.10 5.65
N CYS A 50 -2.53 1.07 6.86
CA CYS A 50 -3.10 1.82 7.97
C CYS A 50 -3.09 3.33 7.64
N PRO A 51 -4.20 4.06 7.81
CA PRO A 51 -4.25 5.50 7.53
C PRO A 51 -3.57 6.35 8.60
N GLN A 52 -3.17 5.74 9.73
CA GLN A 52 -2.60 6.46 10.85
C GLN A 52 -1.20 6.98 10.50
N VAL A 53 -0.96 8.27 10.78
CA VAL A 53 0.35 8.90 10.60
C VAL A 53 1.40 8.14 11.42
N ASN A 54 2.55 7.86 10.81
CA ASN A 54 3.64 7.06 11.39
C ASN A 54 3.32 5.57 11.64
N CYS A 55 2.26 5.03 11.02
CA CYS A 55 1.99 3.60 10.99
C CYS A 55 2.13 3.07 9.55
N ASP A 56 3.24 2.39 9.27
CA ASP A 56 3.49 1.75 7.96
C ASP A 56 2.92 0.30 7.90
N HIS A 57 1.98 -0.06 8.78
CA HIS A 57 1.41 -1.40 8.84
C HIS A 57 0.49 -1.69 7.65
N VAL A 58 0.57 -2.91 7.12
CA VAL A 58 -0.36 -3.42 6.11
C VAL A 58 -1.30 -4.42 6.75
N LEU A 59 -2.60 -4.14 6.65
CA LEU A 59 -3.66 -5.04 7.06
C LEU A 59 -4.00 -5.97 5.89
N ILE A 60 -4.32 -7.23 6.21
CA ILE A 60 -4.80 -8.22 5.26
C ILE A 60 -6.29 -8.42 5.50
N LEU A 61 -7.10 -8.15 4.48
CA LEU A 61 -8.54 -8.27 4.50
C LEU A 61 -8.94 -9.69 4.05
N PRO A 62 -9.79 -10.40 4.81
CA PRO A 62 -10.48 -11.59 4.34
C PRO A 62 -11.35 -11.28 3.11
N GLU A 63 -11.56 -12.26 2.23
CA GLU A 63 -12.32 -12.09 0.98
C GLU A 63 -13.73 -11.54 1.20
N GLU A 64 -14.37 -11.91 2.30
CA GLU A 64 -15.70 -11.44 2.66
C GLU A 64 -15.71 -9.92 2.90
N GLN A 65 -14.66 -9.36 3.52
CA GLN A 65 -14.59 -7.95 3.88
C GLN A 65 -14.30 -7.02 2.70
N ILE A 66 -13.73 -7.54 1.61
CA ILE A 66 -13.47 -6.76 0.38
C ILE A 66 -14.76 -6.23 -0.23
N SER A 67 -15.86 -7.00 -0.09
CA SER A 67 -17.16 -6.64 -0.65
C SER A 67 -17.98 -5.71 0.24
N PHE A 68 -17.74 -5.71 1.56
CA PHE A 68 -18.48 -4.90 2.52
C PHE A 68 -17.71 -3.62 2.86
N THR A 69 -18.01 -2.55 2.13
CA THR A 69 -17.28 -1.28 2.28
C THR A 69 -17.56 -0.55 3.62
N GLU A 70 -18.69 -0.81 4.29
CA GLU A 70 -19.09 -0.10 5.53
C GLU A 70 -18.78 -0.89 6.80
N GLN A 71 -17.51 -1.27 6.97
CA GLN A 71 -17.02 -2.02 8.13
C GLN A 71 -15.92 -1.27 8.88
N ALA A 72 -15.87 -1.49 10.19
CA ALA A 72 -14.78 -1.06 11.05
C ALA A 72 -13.65 -2.07 10.98
N ILE A 73 -12.42 -1.59 10.88
CA ILE A 73 -11.23 -2.43 11.03
C ILE A 73 -10.26 -1.78 12.02
N THR A 74 -9.60 -2.62 12.82
CA THR A 74 -8.61 -2.19 13.81
C THR A 74 -7.23 -2.65 13.36
N CYS A 75 -6.29 -1.71 13.29
CA CYS A 75 -4.89 -2.03 13.04
C CYS A 75 -4.28 -2.76 14.23
N THR A 76 -3.68 -3.92 13.99
CA THR A 76 -3.03 -4.73 15.05
C THR A 76 -1.75 -4.09 15.60
N GLN A 77 -1.12 -3.18 14.85
CA GLN A 77 0.11 -2.50 15.27
C GLN A 77 -0.18 -1.27 16.15
N CYS A 78 -1.00 -0.33 15.67
CA CYS A 78 -1.26 0.93 16.39
C CYS A 78 -2.60 0.97 17.13
N GLN A 79 -3.39 -0.11 17.05
CA GLN A 79 -4.71 -0.25 17.70
C GLN A 79 -5.74 0.82 17.28
N THR A 80 -5.49 1.53 16.17
CA THR A 80 -6.41 2.52 15.63
C THR A 80 -7.52 1.82 14.86
N THR A 81 -8.78 2.16 15.18
CA THR A 81 -9.97 1.69 14.47
C THR A 81 -10.47 2.73 13.49
N PHE A 82 -10.66 2.33 12.23
CA PHE A 82 -11.04 3.22 11.14
C PHE A 82 -12.04 2.54 10.19
N CYS A 83 -12.71 3.34 9.36
CA CYS A 83 -13.66 2.87 8.37
C CYS A 83 -12.95 2.33 7.14
N LEU A 84 -13.31 1.14 6.69
CA LEU A 84 -12.68 0.48 5.55
C LEU A 84 -12.85 1.26 4.22
N LYS A 85 -13.99 1.93 4.04
CA LYS A 85 -14.34 2.70 2.83
C LYS A 85 -13.63 4.05 2.72
N CYS A 86 -13.81 4.93 3.69
CA CYS A 86 -13.25 6.29 3.63
C CYS A 86 -11.88 6.42 4.29
N ARG A 87 -11.45 5.41 5.08
CA ARG A 87 -10.21 5.41 5.85
C ARG A 87 -10.12 6.48 6.95
N CYS A 88 -11.23 7.15 7.27
CA CYS A 88 -11.36 8.05 8.43
C CYS A 88 -11.62 7.26 9.72
N GLN A 89 -11.60 7.95 10.86
CA GLN A 89 -11.99 7.38 12.15
C GLN A 89 -13.38 6.71 12.07
N TRP A 90 -13.55 5.56 12.71
CA TRP A 90 -14.79 4.79 12.62
C TRP A 90 -16.04 5.58 13.06
N HIS A 91 -17.11 5.47 12.26
CA HIS A 91 -18.30 6.31 12.36
C HIS A 91 -19.61 5.49 12.14
N PRO A 92 -20.09 4.72 13.14
CA PRO A 92 -21.10 3.67 12.93
C PRO A 92 -22.51 4.14 12.52
N ASN A 93 -22.79 5.44 12.49
CA ASN A 93 -24.12 6.00 12.16
C ASN A 93 -24.05 7.22 11.24
N GLN A 94 -22.91 7.45 10.59
CA GLN A 94 -22.74 8.54 9.64
C GLN A 94 -22.29 7.96 8.30
N PRO A 95 -22.88 8.39 7.18
CA PRO A 95 -22.39 7.96 5.88
C PRO A 95 -21.01 8.56 5.62
N CYS A 96 -20.16 7.84 4.88
CA CYS A 96 -18.83 8.33 4.51
C CYS A 96 -18.87 9.66 3.73
N SER A 97 -20.00 9.97 3.07
CA SER A 97 -20.19 11.20 2.30
C SER A 97 -20.09 12.46 3.14
N ASP A 98 -20.42 12.36 4.43
CA ASP A 98 -20.55 13.51 5.33
C ASP A 98 -19.21 13.84 6.03
N LEU A 99 -18.16 13.06 5.75
CA LEU A 99 -16.82 13.19 6.32
C LEU A 99 -15.77 13.68 5.30
N MET A 100 -16.20 14.04 4.08
CA MET A 100 -15.33 14.62 3.04
C MET A 100 -15.02 16.09 3.29
#